data_AF-A0A174PVB5-F1
#
_entry.id   AF-A0A174PVB5-F1
#
_cell.length_a   1.000
_cell.length_b   1.000
_cell.length_c   1.000
_cell.angle_alpha   90.00
_cell.angle_beta   90.00
_cell.angle_gamma   90.00
#
_symmetry.space_group_name_H-M   'P 1'
#
loop_
_entity.id
_entity.type
_entity.pdbx_description
1 polymer ?
#
loop_
_entity_poly.entity_id
_entity_poly.type
_entity_poly.pdbx_seq_one_letter_code
_entity_poly.pdbx_strand_id
1 'polypeptide(L)'
;MKFDVLGLLAACSYALDCVEAELIKVTNNHSKRVAHMAVCTAEKMGIQGQSLQDLAECALLHDNAVAQYIQEELQNDSLRNGVMKLGRHCTIGEKF
;
A
#
# COMPACT_ATOMS: atom_id res chain seq x y z
N MET A 1 21.46 19.57 -3.95
CA MET A 1 20.14 19.07 -3.49
C MET A 1 20.19 17.55 -3.53
N LYS A 2 19.92 16.87 -2.41
CA LYS A 2 19.85 15.40 -2.36
C LYS A 2 18.38 15.01 -2.41
N PHE A 3 18.00 14.17 -3.37
CA PHE A 3 16.62 13.71 -3.49
C PHE A 3 16.34 12.65 -2.42
N ASP A 4 15.30 12.86 -1.63
CA ASP A 4 14.90 11.94 -0.57
C ASP A 4 13.85 10.96 -1.11
N VAL A 5 14.34 9.83 -1.65
CA VAL A 5 13.48 8.77 -2.20
C VAL A 5 12.58 8.18 -1.12
N LEU A 6 13.11 7.95 0.08
CA LEU A 6 12.33 7.39 1.20
C LEU A 6 11.22 8.36 1.63
N GLY A 7 11.53 9.65 1.71
CA GLY A 7 10.53 10.70 1.96
C GLY A 7 9.43 10.73 0.91
N LEU A 8 9.77 10.56 -0.37
CA LEU A 8 8.78 10.45 -1.45
C LEU A 8 7.89 9.22 -1.29
N LEU A 9 8.48 8.03 -1.09
CA LEU A 9 7.73 6.78 -0.90
C LEU A 9 6.78 6.88 0.31
N ALA A 10 7.26 7.45 1.42
CA ALA A 10 6.44 7.68 2.60
C ALA A 10 5.28 8.65 2.31
N ALA A 11 5.50 9.72 1.55
CA ALA A 11 4.44 10.65 1.16
C ALA A 11 3.40 9.99 0.23
N CYS A 12 3.84 9.20 -0.76
CA CYS A 12 2.96 8.44 -1.63
C CYS A 12 2.14 7.42 -0.84
N SER A 13 2.75 6.64 0.06
CA SER A 13 2.04 5.68 0.91
C SER A 13 0.96 6.35 1.77
N TYR A 14 1.25 7.55 2.30
CA TYR A 14 0.29 8.30 3.08
C TYR A 14 -0.90 8.79 2.23
N ALA A 15 -0.64 9.21 0.99
CA ALA A 15 -1.71 9.60 0.07
C ALA A 15 -2.61 8.39 -0.28
N LEU A 16 -2.04 7.21 -0.50
CA LEU A 16 -2.78 5.97 -0.75
C LEU A 16 -3.61 5.55 0.47
N ASP A 17 -3.03 5.59 1.68
CA ASP A 17 -3.75 5.35 2.95
C ASP A 17 -4.97 6.28 3.09
N CYS A 18 -4.87 7.54 2.66
CA CYS A 18 -6.00 8.48 2.73
C CYS A 18 -7.14 8.07 1.78
N VAL A 19 -6.81 7.65 0.55
CA VAL A 19 -7.78 7.15 -0.43
C VAL A 19 -8.47 5.88 0.11
N GLU A 20 -7.71 4.99 0.73
CA GLU A 20 -8.25 3.78 1.34
C GLU A 20 -9.15 4.10 2.56
N ALA A 21 -8.74 5.05 3.41
CA ALA A 21 -9.50 5.48 4.58
C ALA A 21 -10.86 6.09 4.20
N GLU A 22 -10.93 6.89 3.15
CA GLU A 22 -12.19 7.48 2.66
C GLU A 22 -13.21 6.42 2.22
N LEU A 23 -12.73 5.27 1.72
CA LEU A 23 -13.61 4.26 1.12
C LEU A 23 -13.88 3.05 2.01
N ILE A 24 -12.85 2.57 2.72
CA ILE A 24 -12.87 1.31 3.49
C ILE A 24 -12.83 1.61 5.01
N LYS A 25 -12.70 2.88 5.40
CA LYS A 25 -12.57 3.34 6.81
C LYS A 25 -11.36 2.74 7.53
N VAL A 26 -10.29 2.49 6.79
CA VAL A 26 -9.00 2.06 7.35
C VAL A 26 -8.37 3.22 8.13
N THR A 27 -7.67 2.89 9.22
CA THR A 27 -6.99 3.88 10.07
C THR A 27 -5.71 4.40 9.41
N ASN A 28 -5.48 5.71 9.47
CA ASN A 28 -4.27 6.39 8.97
C ASN A 28 -2.95 5.69 9.37
N ASN A 29 -1.91 5.85 8.54
CA ASN A 29 -0.60 5.21 8.70
C ASN A 29 -0.67 3.67 8.66
N HIS A 30 -1.62 3.13 7.90
CA HIS A 30 -1.77 1.71 7.64
C HIS A 30 -0.51 1.13 7.01
N SER A 31 -0.09 1.66 5.86
CA SER A 31 1.10 1.18 5.15
C SER A 31 2.37 1.26 5.99
N LYS A 32 2.51 2.28 6.85
CA LYS A 32 3.65 2.39 7.78
C LYS A 32 3.66 1.29 8.84
N ARG A 33 2.51 0.94 9.41
CA ARG A 33 2.41 -0.17 10.38
C ARG A 33 2.69 -1.49 9.71
N VAL A 34 2.18 -1.70 8.49
CA VAL A 34 2.46 -2.91 7.69
C VAL A 34 3.96 -3.04 7.43
N ALA A 35 4.61 -1.97 6.95
CA ALA A 35 6.06 -1.96 6.72
C ALA A 35 6.86 -2.26 8.00
N HIS A 36 6.49 -1.66 9.13
CA HIS A 36 7.13 -1.93 10.41
C HIS A 36 6.96 -3.40 10.84
N MET A 37 5.74 -3.95 10.76
CA MET A 37 5.49 -5.35 11.09
C MET A 37 6.25 -6.32 10.16
N ALA A 38 6.34 -6.00 8.87
CA ALA A 38 7.09 -6.78 7.89
C ALA A 38 8.58 -6.82 8.22
N VAL A 39 9.18 -5.65 8.50
CA VAL A 39 10.61 -5.55 8.88
C VAL A 39 10.89 -6.33 10.17
N CYS A 40 10.10 -6.12 11.23
CA CYS A 40 10.31 -6.86 12.50
C CYS A 40 10.17 -8.38 12.32
N THR A 41 9.31 -8.82 11.40
CA THR A 41 9.16 -10.25 11.09
C THR A 41 10.38 -10.77 10.34
N ALA A 42 10.83 -10.04 9.32
CA ALA A 42 11.99 -10.39 8.51
C ALA A 42 13.29 -10.44 9.35
N GLU A 43 13.48 -9.50 10.27
CA GLU A 43 14.60 -9.50 11.21
C GLU A 43 14.62 -10.76 12.08
N LYS A 44 13.45 -11.20 12.58
CA LYS A 44 13.32 -12.46 13.35
C LYS A 44 13.61 -13.69 12.50
N MET A 45 13.48 -13.59 11.18
CA MET A 45 13.85 -14.65 10.23
C MET A 45 15.32 -14.57 9.81
N GLY A 46 16.11 -13.64 10.35
CA GLY A 46 17.52 -13.47 10.05
C GLY A 46 17.81 -12.68 8.77
N ILE A 47 16.80 -12.02 8.19
CA ILE A 47 16.98 -11.13 7.03
C ILE A 47 17.62 -9.82 7.52
N GLN A 48 18.62 -9.32 6.79
CA GLN A 48 19.40 -8.14 7.16
C GLN A 48 19.79 -7.30 5.95
N GLY A 49 20.28 -6.09 6.20
CA GLY A 49 20.87 -5.22 5.17
C GLY A 49 19.83 -4.68 4.17
N GLN A 50 20.23 -4.56 2.90
CA GLN A 50 19.42 -3.94 1.85
C GLN A 50 18.05 -4.62 1.68
N SER A 51 17.95 -5.93 1.89
CA SER A 51 16.69 -6.66 1.78
C SER A 51 15.61 -6.20 2.77
N LEU A 52 16.00 -5.65 3.93
CA LEU A 52 15.03 -5.05 4.86
C LEU A 52 14.51 -3.71 4.33
N GLN A 53 15.36 -2.92 3.68
CA GLN A 53 14.94 -1.68 3.05
C GLN A 53 14.01 -1.97 1.87
N ASP A 54 14.39 -2.90 0.99
CA ASP A 54 13.56 -3.29 -0.15
C ASP A 54 12.19 -3.80 0.32
N LEU A 55 12.15 -4.61 1.38
CA LEU A 55 10.91 -5.08 2.01
C LEU A 55 10.07 -3.92 2.56
N ALA A 56 10.70 -2.96 3.25
CA ALA A 56 10.00 -1.80 3.79
C ALA A 56 9.39 -0.93 2.69
N GLU A 57 10.13 -0.69 1.61
CA GLU A 57 9.69 0.08 0.45
C GLU A 57 8.52 -0.62 -0.28
N CYS A 58 8.62 -1.93 -0.50
CA CYS A 58 7.51 -2.72 -1.06
C CYS A 58 6.27 -2.68 -0.15
N ALA A 59 6.45 -2.87 1.16
CA ALA A 59 5.33 -2.87 2.10
C ALA A 59 4.65 -1.48 2.22
N LEU A 60 5.42 -0.38 2.10
CA LEU A 60 4.87 0.96 2.05
C LEU A 60 3.99 1.21 0.82
N LEU A 61 4.26 0.53 -0.29
CA LEU A 61 3.53 0.71 -1.56
C LEU A 61 2.63 -0.48 -1.92
N HIS A 62 2.33 -1.38 -0.99
CA HIS A 62 1.53 -2.58 -1.30
C HIS A 62 0.13 -2.28 -1.88
N ASP A 63 -0.42 -1.10 -1.56
CA ASP A 63 -1.71 -0.61 -2.05
C ASP A 63 -1.58 0.40 -3.20
N ASN A 64 -0.48 0.35 -3.97
CA ASN A 64 -0.19 1.29 -5.07
C ASN A 64 -1.31 1.46 -6.12
N ALA A 65 -2.16 0.45 -6.29
CA ALA A 65 -3.26 0.46 -7.26
C ALA A 65 -4.64 0.72 -6.63
N VAL A 66 -4.74 1.10 -5.35
CA VAL A 66 -6.03 1.32 -4.69
C VAL A 66 -6.85 2.39 -5.42
N ALA A 67 -6.23 3.50 -5.85
CA ALA A 67 -6.94 4.55 -6.58
C ALA A 67 -7.51 4.06 -7.93
N GLN A 68 -6.72 3.30 -8.69
CA GLN A 68 -7.18 2.71 -9.95
C GLN A 68 -8.30 1.69 -9.72
N TYR A 69 -8.14 0.80 -8.74
CA TYR A 69 -9.16 -0.18 -8.36
C TYR A 69 -10.50 0.51 -8.08
N ILE A 70 -10.47 1.59 -7.29
CA ILE A 70 -11.68 2.36 -6.95
C ILE A 70 -12.33 2.95 -8.20
N GLN A 71 -11.52 3.54 -9.09
CA GLN A 71 -12.03 4.09 -10.35
C GLN A 71 -12.70 3.00 -11.20
N GLU A 72 -12.10 1.83 -11.33
CA GLU A 72 -12.66 0.71 -12.08
C GLU A 72 -13.95 0.16 -11.44
N GLU A 73 -14.03 0.03 -10.11
CA GLU A 73 -15.22 -0.47 -9.43
C GLU A 73 -16.38 0.53 -9.44
N LEU A 74 -16.09 1.83 -9.39
CA LEU A 74 -17.08 2.90 -9.59
C LEU A 74 -17.66 2.88 -11.00
N GLN A 75 -16.81 2.65 -12.02
CA GLN A 75 -17.27 2.50 -13.41
C GLN A 75 -18.11 1.24 -13.62
N ASN A 76 -17.80 0.15 -12.92
CA ASN A 76 -18.49 -1.14 -13.03
C ASN A 76 -19.71 -1.28 -12.10
N ASP A 77 -20.15 -0.21 -11.43
CA ASP A 77 -21.28 -0.16 -10.47
C ASP A 77 -21.17 -1.20 -9.31
N SER A 78 -20.00 -1.81 -9.15
CA SER A 78 -19.74 -2.96 -8.29
C SER A 78 -19.69 -2.52 -6.82
N LEU A 79 -19.17 -1.31 -6.59
CA LEU A 79 -19.20 -0.65 -5.28
C LEU A 79 -20.62 -0.32 -4.82
N ARG A 80 -21.50 0.07 -5.76
CA ARG A 80 -22.93 0.37 -5.48
C ARG A 80 -23.75 -0.88 -5.21
N ASN A 81 -23.38 -2.01 -5.82
CA ASN A 81 -23.99 -3.31 -5.58
C ASN A 81 -23.44 -4.04 -4.34
N GLY A 82 -22.53 -3.41 -3.59
CA GLY A 82 -21.96 -3.97 -2.35
C GLY A 82 -20.98 -5.13 -2.56
N VAL A 83 -20.53 -5.37 -3.79
CA VAL A 83 -19.58 -6.45 -4.12
C VAL A 83 -18.17 -5.85 -4.20
N MET A 84 -17.51 -5.66 -3.06
CA MET A 84 -16.09 -5.27 -3.04
C MET A 84 -15.19 -6.50 -3.12
N LYS A 85 -14.46 -6.63 -4.23
CA LYS A 85 -13.33 -7.57 -4.34
C LYS A 85 -12.08 -6.95 -3.75
N LEU A 86 -12.01 -6.91 -2.42
CA LEU A 86 -10.94 -6.21 -1.67
C LEU A 86 -9.53 -6.51 -2.19
N GLY A 87 -9.20 -7.75 -2.56
CA GLY A 87 -7.86 -8.12 -3.04
C GLY A 87 -7.54 -7.77 -4.51
N ARG A 88 -8.47 -7.23 -5.30
CA ARG A 88 -8.22 -6.94 -6.73
C ARG A 88 -7.16 -5.86 -6.91
N HIS A 89 -7.09 -4.86 -6.03
CA HIS A 89 -6.09 -3.81 -6.12
C HIS A 89 -4.67 -4.39 -6.05
N CYS A 90 -4.42 -5.46 -5.28
CA CYS A 90 -3.11 -6.11 -5.24
C CYS A 90 -2.70 -6.64 -6.62
N THR A 91 -3.60 -7.38 -7.30
CA THR A 91 -3.32 -7.94 -8.63
C THR A 91 -3.18 -6.86 -9.72
N ILE A 92 -3.84 -5.71 -9.56
CA ILE A 92 -3.62 -4.55 -10.43
C ILE A 92 -2.23 -3.96 -10.14
N GLY A 93 -1.90 -3.81 -8.86
CA GLY A 93 -0.66 -3.23 -8.36
C GLY A 93 0.61 -3.97 -8.77
N GLU A 94 0.56 -5.30 -8.84
CA GLU A 94 1.67 -6.17 -9.28
C GLU A 94 2.11 -5.96 -10.73
N LYS A 95 1.31 -5.26 -11.55
CA LYS A 95 1.63 -4.99 -12.96
C LYS A 95 2.57 -3.79 -13.14
N PHE A 96 2.82 -3.03 -12.08
CA PHE A 96 3.67 -1.83 -12.06
C PHE A 96 4.99 -2.15 -11.35
#